data_AF-A0A8T0ET61-F1
#
_entry.id   AF-A0A8T0ET61-F1
#
_cell.length_a   1.000
_cell.length_b   1.000
_cell.length_c   1.000
_cell.angle_alpha   90.00
_cell.angle_beta   90.00
_cell.angle_gamma   90.00
#
_symmetry.space_group_name_H-M   'P 1'
#
loop_
_entity.id
_entity.type
_entity.pdbx_description
1 polymer ?
#
loop_
_entity_poly.entity_id
_entity_poly.type
_entity_poly.pdbx_seq_one_letter_code
_entity_poly.pdbx_strand_id
1 'polypeptide(L)'
;MRFILLVALQILLVFVFAFADVEKQAKEMRELLCEGGPVADVIVGCLDELNYTSSEDTIQKCYKGFDEKINGANMKNWYCNNTMETLIEGDECIEKTLKEKDNAETVKAELLDQLKRCVETSLVGGEGYRK
;
A
#
# COMPACT_ATOMS: atom_id res chain seq x y z
N MET A 1 21.37 -9.20 -8.57
CA MET A 1 20.27 -10.06 -9.07
C MET A 1 19.63 -10.94 -7.99
N ARG A 2 20.37 -11.65 -7.10
CA ARG A 2 19.75 -12.46 -6.03
C ARG A 2 19.01 -11.66 -4.93
N PHE A 3 19.47 -10.46 -4.60
CA PHE A 3 18.84 -9.61 -3.58
C PHE A 3 17.47 -9.04 -4.00
N ILE A 4 17.31 -8.65 -5.27
CA ILE A 4 16.05 -8.05 -5.78
C ILE A 4 14.93 -9.09 -5.81
N LEU A 5 15.26 -10.33 -6.19
CA LEU A 5 14.33 -11.46 -6.12
C LEU A 5 13.90 -11.77 -4.68
N LEU A 6 14.78 -11.60 -3.69
CA LEU A 6 14.44 -11.79 -2.28
C LEU A 6 13.54 -10.66 -1.74
N VAL A 7 13.73 -9.42 -2.19
CA VAL A 7 12.86 -8.28 -1.83
C VAL A 7 11.47 -8.44 -2.46
N ALA A 8 11.38 -8.81 -3.74
CA ALA A 8 10.11 -9.11 -4.38
C ALA A 8 9.38 -10.29 -3.69
N LEU A 9 10.13 -11.31 -3.25
CA LEU A 9 9.59 -12.45 -2.49
C LEU A 9 9.12 -12.04 -1.07
N GLN A 10 9.81 -11.11 -0.42
CA GLN A 10 9.38 -10.57 0.88
C GLN A 10 8.11 -9.74 0.73
N ILE A 11 8.02 -8.89 -0.29
CA ILE A 11 6.80 -8.14 -0.63
C ILE A 11 5.62 -9.11 -0.88
N LEU A 12 5.84 -10.21 -1.61
CA LEU A 12 4.86 -11.28 -1.81
C LEU A 12 4.39 -11.94 -0.50
N LEU A 13 5.29 -12.16 0.46
CA LEU A 13 4.95 -12.78 1.76
C LEU A 13 4.16 -11.83 2.66
N VAL A 14 4.38 -10.52 2.61
CA VAL A 14 3.58 -9.50 3.32
C VAL A 14 2.11 -9.57 2.91
N PHE A 15 1.83 -9.76 1.62
CA PHE A 15 0.46 -9.80 1.10
C PHE A 15 -0.30 -11.12 1.36
N VAL A 16 0.39 -12.23 1.65
CA VAL A 16 -0.26 -13.52 1.94
C VAL A 16 -0.79 -13.59 3.39
N PHE A 17 -0.30 -12.75 4.31
CA PHE A 17 -0.77 -12.70 5.70
C PHE A 17 -1.86 -11.65 5.97
N ALA A 18 -2.65 -11.29 4.93
CA ALA A 18 -3.62 -10.20 4.92
C ALA A 18 -4.83 -10.31 5.90
N PHE A 19 -4.83 -11.24 6.86
CA PHE A 19 -5.99 -11.51 7.73
C PHE A 19 -5.68 -11.76 9.22
N ALA A 20 -4.42 -11.72 9.68
CA ALA A 20 -4.09 -12.09 11.06
C ALA A 20 -3.38 -11.02 11.91
N ASP A 21 -2.77 -10.01 11.30
CA ASP A 21 -1.97 -9.03 12.06
C ASP A 21 -1.93 -7.67 11.35
N VAL A 22 -2.91 -6.81 11.66
CA VAL A 22 -3.02 -5.44 11.12
C VAL A 22 -1.82 -4.59 11.57
N GLU A 23 -1.35 -4.79 12.80
CA GLU A 23 -0.18 -4.11 13.33
C GLU A 23 1.08 -4.42 12.52
N LYS A 24 1.29 -5.70 12.20
CA LYS A 24 2.39 -6.09 11.33
C LYS A 24 2.31 -5.44 9.95
N GLN A 25 1.14 -5.43 9.30
CA GLN A 25 0.95 -4.81 7.99
C GLN A 25 1.22 -3.30 8.02
N ALA A 26 0.65 -2.59 8.99
CA ALA A 26 0.86 -1.16 9.17
C ALA A 26 2.35 -0.83 9.36
N LYS A 27 3.05 -1.67 10.14
CA LYS A 27 4.48 -1.50 10.41
C LYS A 27 5.32 -1.75 9.16
N GLU A 28 5.09 -2.84 8.45
CA GLU A 28 5.83 -3.18 7.24
C GLU A 28 5.61 -2.13 6.14
N MET A 29 4.38 -1.64 5.96
CA MET A 29 4.08 -0.58 5.00
C MET A 29 4.77 0.73 5.37
N ARG A 30 4.77 1.11 6.65
CA ARG A 30 5.49 2.29 7.14
C ARG A 30 6.99 2.16 6.90
N GLU A 31 7.62 1.06 7.31
CA GLU A 31 9.05 0.82 7.12
C GLU A 31 9.40 0.90 5.63
N LEU A 32 8.60 0.29 4.78
CA LEU A 32 8.84 0.26 3.34
C LEU A 32 8.64 1.63 2.66
N LEU A 33 7.65 2.43 3.06
CA LEU A 33 7.43 3.78 2.49
C LEU A 33 8.43 4.82 3.04
N CYS A 34 8.83 4.70 4.30
CA CYS A 34 9.64 5.71 4.98
C CYS A 34 11.14 5.41 4.96
N GLU A 35 11.52 4.13 4.99
CA GLU A 35 12.90 3.66 5.09
C GLU A 35 13.34 2.81 3.89
N GLY A 36 12.41 2.43 2.99
CA GLY A 36 12.68 1.54 1.86
C GLY A 36 13.56 2.11 0.73
N GLY A 37 14.04 3.35 0.86
CA GLY A 37 14.94 3.99 -0.12
C GLY A 37 14.38 3.94 -1.55
N PRO A 38 15.15 3.45 -2.55
CA PRO A 38 14.67 3.36 -3.93
C PRO A 38 13.43 2.49 -4.14
N VAL A 39 13.18 1.51 -3.26
CA VAL A 39 11.98 0.66 -3.32
C VAL A 39 10.74 1.45 -2.91
N ALA A 40 10.89 2.41 -1.98
CA ALA A 40 9.80 3.31 -1.61
C ALA A 40 9.35 4.15 -2.81
N ASP A 41 10.28 4.60 -3.65
CA ASP A 41 9.97 5.41 -4.84
C ASP A 41 9.25 4.61 -5.92
N VAL A 42 9.58 3.32 -6.10
CA VAL A 42 8.79 2.40 -6.94
C VAL A 42 7.35 2.34 -6.45
N ILE A 43 7.17 2.15 -5.15
CA ILE A 43 5.87 1.89 -4.55
C ILE A 43 5.02 3.15 -4.57
N VAL A 44 5.61 4.31 -4.28
CA VAL A 44 4.97 5.63 -4.48
C VAL A 44 4.51 5.81 -5.92
N GLY A 45 5.39 5.54 -6.91
CA GLY A 45 5.02 5.62 -8.32
C GLY A 45 3.86 4.69 -8.68
N CYS A 46 3.87 3.46 -8.14
CA CYS A 46 2.78 2.52 -8.36
C CYS A 46 1.46 2.93 -7.70
N LEU A 47 1.51 3.58 -6.53
CA LEU A 47 0.32 4.14 -5.88
C LEU A 47 -0.28 5.29 -6.71
N ASP A 48 0.54 6.09 -7.40
CA ASP A 48 0.04 7.15 -8.30
C ASP A 48 -0.76 6.60 -9.50
N GLU A 49 -0.52 5.35 -9.90
CA GLU A 49 -1.18 4.70 -11.04
C GLU A 49 -2.50 4.01 -10.66
N LEU A 50 -2.80 3.85 -9.36
CA LEU A 50 -4.01 3.17 -8.92
C LEU A 50 -5.27 4.02 -9.14
N ASN A 51 -6.37 3.36 -9.49
CA ASN A 51 -7.67 4.00 -9.57
C ASN A 51 -8.42 3.91 -8.24
N TYR A 52 -8.42 5.00 -7.48
CA TYR A 52 -9.09 5.09 -6.18
C TYR A 52 -10.57 5.49 -6.23
N THR A 53 -11.17 5.69 -7.41
CA THR A 53 -12.54 6.23 -7.52
C THR A 53 -13.58 5.43 -6.72
N SER A 54 -13.45 4.10 -6.66
CA SER A 54 -14.36 3.23 -5.91
C SER A 54 -14.05 3.14 -4.41
N SER A 55 -12.86 3.57 -3.99
CA SER A 55 -12.35 3.44 -2.62
C SER A 55 -12.08 4.77 -1.92
N GLU A 56 -12.20 5.91 -2.62
CA GLU A 56 -11.89 7.26 -2.13
C GLU A 56 -12.60 7.56 -0.80
N ASP A 57 -13.92 7.42 -0.76
CA ASP A 57 -14.73 7.64 0.46
C ASP A 57 -14.27 6.75 1.63
N THR A 58 -13.83 5.53 1.32
CA THR A 58 -13.41 4.56 2.33
C THR A 58 -12.03 4.91 2.88
N ILE A 59 -11.12 5.32 2.00
CA ILE A 59 -9.76 5.77 2.34
C ILE A 59 -9.82 7.05 3.17
N GLN A 60 -10.58 8.06 2.74
CA GLN A 60 -10.75 9.31 3.48
C GLN A 60 -11.45 9.11 4.83
N LYS A 61 -12.42 8.19 4.91
CA LYS A 61 -13.09 7.86 6.17
C LYS A 61 -12.15 7.17 7.17
N CYS A 62 -11.30 6.25 6.70
CA CYS A 62 -10.50 5.40 7.58
C CYS A 62 -9.16 5.99 7.95
N TYR A 63 -8.46 6.65 7.03
CA TYR A 63 -7.21 7.33 7.32
C TYR A 63 -7.49 8.76 7.80
N LYS A 64 -7.85 8.88 9.08
CA LYS A 64 -8.17 10.17 9.71
C LYS A 64 -7.04 11.19 9.51
N GLY A 65 -7.41 12.42 9.15
CA GLY A 65 -6.45 13.50 8.87
C GLY A 65 -5.76 13.36 7.51
N PHE A 66 -6.16 12.40 6.67
CA PHE A 66 -5.80 12.37 5.25
C PHE A 66 -6.79 13.21 4.44
N ASP A 67 -6.60 14.53 4.47
CA ASP A 67 -7.47 15.49 3.75
C ASP A 67 -6.92 15.86 2.36
N GLU A 68 -5.86 15.18 1.92
CA GLU A 68 -5.20 15.44 0.65
C GLU A 68 -5.71 14.52 -0.46
N LYS A 69 -5.37 14.85 -1.71
CA LYS A 69 -5.62 13.96 -2.84
C LYS A 69 -4.94 12.61 -2.62
N ILE A 70 -5.67 11.51 -2.83
CA ILE A 70 -5.11 10.16 -2.76
C ILE A 70 -4.13 9.96 -3.93
N ASN A 71 -2.85 9.87 -3.60
CA ASN A 71 -1.72 9.59 -4.49
C ASN A 71 -0.54 9.08 -3.66
N GLY A 72 0.47 8.51 -4.30
CA GLY A 72 1.60 7.88 -3.62
C GLY A 72 2.40 8.84 -2.75
N ALA A 73 2.64 10.07 -3.19
CA ALA A 73 3.41 11.04 -2.42
C ALA A 73 2.70 11.44 -1.11
N ASN A 74 1.40 11.71 -1.19
CA ASN A 74 0.58 12.06 -0.03
C ASN A 74 0.40 10.87 0.89
N MET A 75 0.18 9.66 0.35
CA MET A 75 0.12 8.43 1.15
C MET A 75 1.42 8.18 1.90
N LYS A 76 2.58 8.30 1.24
CA LYS A 76 3.89 8.20 1.90
C LYS A 76 4.03 9.23 3.02
N ASN A 77 3.72 10.49 2.75
CA ASN A 77 3.81 11.56 3.76
C ASN A 77 2.92 11.24 4.98
N TRP A 78 1.70 10.78 4.75
CA TRP A 78 0.78 10.43 5.83
C TRP A 78 1.29 9.23 6.65
N TYR A 79 1.75 8.15 6.00
CA TYR A 79 2.33 6.99 6.71
C TYR A 79 3.56 7.37 7.56
N CYS A 80 4.41 8.26 7.07
CA CYS A 80 5.64 8.65 7.76
C CYS A 80 5.42 9.65 8.91
N ASN A 81 4.39 10.50 8.82
CA ASN A 81 4.12 11.55 9.79
C ASN A 81 3.19 11.13 10.94
N ASN A 82 2.53 9.98 10.85
CA ASN A 82 1.61 9.50 11.88
C ASN A 82 2.24 8.47 12.82
N THR A 83 1.60 8.21 13.96
CA THR A 83 2.04 7.19 14.93
C THR A 83 1.59 5.80 14.48
N MET A 84 2.27 4.75 14.95
CA MET A 84 1.83 3.37 14.67
C MET A 84 0.38 3.11 15.08
N GLU A 85 -0.06 3.66 16.20
CA GLU A 85 -1.45 3.60 16.67
C GLU A 85 -2.43 4.14 15.62
N THR A 86 -2.16 5.34 15.07
CA THR A 86 -3.01 5.93 14.01
C THR A 86 -3.02 5.10 12.72
N LEU A 87 -1.88 4.49 12.36
CA LEU A 87 -1.82 3.62 11.18
C LEU A 87 -2.66 2.36 11.38
N ILE A 88 -2.56 1.73 12.56
CA ILE A 88 -3.32 0.54 12.93
C ILE A 88 -4.83 0.84 12.92
N GLU A 89 -5.26 1.95 13.53
CA GLU A 89 -6.67 2.35 13.53
C GLU A 89 -7.21 2.53 12.10
N GLY A 90 -6.40 3.10 11.20
CA GLY A 90 -6.75 3.27 9.80
C GLY A 90 -6.93 1.94 9.08
N ASP A 91 -5.94 1.05 9.21
CA ASP A 91 -5.96 -0.26 8.56
C ASP A 91 -7.06 -1.18 9.13
N GLU A 92 -7.34 -1.12 10.44
CA GLU A 92 -8.48 -1.80 11.07
C GLU A 92 -9.82 -1.26 10.55
N CYS A 93 -9.95 0.05 10.37
CA CYS A 93 -11.15 0.65 9.81
C CYS A 93 -11.39 0.20 8.36
N ILE A 94 -10.33 0.14 7.55
CA ILE A 94 -10.40 -0.40 6.19
C ILE A 94 -10.87 -1.85 6.28
N GLU A 95 -10.20 -2.70 7.06
CA GLU A 95 -10.57 -4.12 7.17
C GLU A 95 -12.02 -4.31 7.61
N LYS A 96 -12.49 -3.55 8.60
CA LYS A 96 -13.88 -3.61 9.08
C LYS A 96 -14.86 -3.14 8.01
N THR A 97 -14.59 -2.01 7.37
CA THR A 97 -15.46 -1.47 6.30
C THR A 97 -15.54 -2.45 5.13
N LEU A 98 -14.46 -3.18 4.87
CA LEU A 98 -14.42 -4.15 3.79
C LEU A 98 -15.18 -5.45 4.13
N LYS A 99 -15.18 -5.89 5.40
CA LYS A 99 -16.00 -7.02 5.86
C LYS A 99 -17.51 -6.73 5.84
N GLU A 100 -17.89 -5.46 5.91
CA GLU A 100 -19.29 -5.01 5.97
C GLU A 100 -19.95 -4.79 4.60
N LYS A 101 -19.18 -4.79 3.50
CA LYS A 101 -19.69 -4.53 2.13
C LYS A 101 -19.53 -5.76 1.23
N ASP A 102 -20.61 -6.18 0.57
CA ASP A 102 -20.66 -7.34 -0.36
C ASP A 102 -19.70 -7.27 -1.55
N ASN A 103 -19.12 -6.11 -1.87
CA ASN A 103 -18.20 -5.91 -3.00
C ASN A 103 -16.79 -5.43 -2.60
N ALA A 104 -16.54 -5.22 -1.30
CA ALA A 104 -15.33 -4.58 -0.83
C ALA A 104 -14.10 -5.49 -0.91
N GLU A 105 -14.27 -6.80 -0.66
CA GLU A 105 -13.19 -7.76 -0.81
C GLU A 105 -12.64 -7.77 -2.25
N THR A 106 -13.52 -7.62 -3.24
CA THR A 106 -13.16 -7.45 -4.66
C THR A 106 -12.37 -6.16 -4.90
N VAL A 107 -12.81 -5.02 -4.35
CA VAL A 107 -12.12 -3.73 -4.52
C VAL A 107 -10.73 -3.75 -3.85
N LYS A 108 -10.61 -4.33 -2.65
CA LYS A 108 -9.30 -4.51 -1.97
C LYS A 108 -8.39 -5.39 -2.81
N ALA A 109 -8.90 -6.54 -3.26
CA ALA A 109 -8.13 -7.47 -4.06
C ALA A 109 -7.67 -6.83 -5.38
N GLU A 110 -8.53 -6.06 -6.05
CA GLU A 110 -8.18 -5.36 -7.30
C GLU A 110 -7.07 -4.32 -7.09
N LEU A 111 -7.17 -3.48 -6.06
CA LEU A 111 -6.15 -2.48 -5.75
C LEU A 111 -4.81 -3.13 -5.37
N LEU A 112 -4.86 -4.20 -4.56
CA LEU A 112 -3.67 -4.94 -4.17
C LEU A 112 -3.02 -5.65 -5.37
N ASP A 113 -3.82 -6.24 -6.24
CA ASP A 113 -3.35 -6.94 -7.43
C ASP A 113 -2.77 -5.96 -8.46
N GLN A 114 -3.36 -4.77 -8.62
CA GLN A 114 -2.78 -3.68 -9.41
C GLN A 114 -1.44 -3.19 -8.85
N LEU A 115 -1.38 -2.92 -7.54
CA LEU A 115 -0.15 -2.48 -6.87
C LEU A 115 0.96 -3.51 -7.03
N LYS A 116 0.64 -4.78 -6.77
CA LYS A 116 1.57 -5.90 -6.92
C LYS A 116 2.11 -5.99 -8.34
N ARG A 117 1.23 -5.96 -9.35
CA ARG A 117 1.66 -6.01 -10.77
C ARG A 117 2.57 -4.85 -11.14
N CYS A 118 2.27 -3.64 -10.68
CA CYS A 118 3.11 -2.48 -10.94
C CYS A 118 4.49 -2.63 -10.29
N VAL A 119 4.54 -3.05 -9.02
CA VAL A 119 5.80 -3.24 -8.30
C VAL A 119 6.64 -4.37 -8.93
N GLU A 120 6.02 -5.49 -9.29
CA GLU A 120 6.70 -6.60 -9.97
C GLU A 120 7.25 -6.17 -11.33
N THR A 121 6.46 -5.44 -12.12
CA THR A 121 6.91 -4.94 -13.43
C THR A 121 8.06 -3.95 -13.28
N SER A 122 7.99 -3.05 -12.30
CA SER A 122 9.00 -2.03 -12.06
C SER A 122 10.30 -2.58 -11.48
N LEU A 123 10.24 -3.68 -10.71
CA LEU A 123 11.41 -4.32 -10.11
C LEU A 123 12.05 -5.41 -10.99
N VAL A 124 11.28 -6.12 -11.80
CA VAL A 124 11.75 -7.21 -12.68
C VAL A 124 12.06 -6.70 -14.09
N GLY A 125 11.28 -5.74 -14.59
CA GLY A 125 11.47 -5.09 -15.89
C GLY A 125 12.46 -3.93 -15.80
N GLY A 126 13.75 -4.24 -15.75
CA GLY A 126 14.86 -3.26 -15.79
C GLY A 126 15.00 -2.44 -17.08
N GLU A 127 13.90 -2.02 -17.70
CA GLU A 127 13.86 -1.08 -18.83
C GLU A 127 12.72 -0.07 -18.62
N GLY A 128 12.89 0.91 -17.72
CA GLY A 128 11.78 1.82 -17.46
C GLY A 128 12.01 3.03 -16.56
N TYR A 129 13.13 3.14 -15.84
CA TYR A 129 13.51 4.40 -15.20
C TYR A 129 14.00 5.41 -16.24
N ARG A 130 13.05 5.95 -17.01
CA ARG A 130 13.17 7.20 -17.75
C ARG A 130 12.06 8.14 -17.28
N LYS A 131 12.40 8.98 -16.31
CA LYS A 131 12.32 10.43 -16.47
C LYS A 131 13.27 11.10 -15.49
#